data_AF-Q4KLH1-F1
#
_entry.id   AF-Q4KLH1-F1
#
_cell.length_a   1.000
_cell.length_b   1.000
_cell.length_c   1.000
_cell.angle_alpha   90.00
_cell.angle_beta   90.00
_cell.angle_gamma   90.00
#
_symmetry.space_group_name_H-M   'P 1'
#
loop_
_entity.id
_entity.type
_entity.pdbx_description
1 polymer ?
#
loop_
_entity_poly.entity_id
_entity_poly.type
_entity_poly.pdbx_seq_one_letter_code
_entity_poly.pdbx_strand_id
1 'polypeptide(L)'
;MEMEDEERNALLQLTDSQIADVARFCNRYPNIELSYEVVDKDSIRSGGPVVVLVQLEREEEVTGPVIAPLFPQKREEGWWVVIGDAKSNSLISIKRLTLQQKAKVKLDFVAPATGGHNYTLYFMSDAYMGCDQEYKFSVDVKEAETDSDSD
;
A
#
# COMPACT_ATOMS: atom_id res chain seq x y z
N MET A 1 6.72 -17.06 7.07
CA MET A 1 6.19 -18.44 7.16
C MET A 1 7.26 -19.48 6.83
N GLU A 2 8.54 -19.11 6.85
CA GLU A 2 9.63 -19.94 6.32
C GLU A 2 10.26 -20.84 7.40
N MET A 3 9.48 -21.25 8.40
CA MET A 3 9.95 -22.18 9.42
C MET A 3 9.73 -23.61 8.95
N GLU A 4 10.75 -24.45 9.14
CA GLU A 4 10.65 -25.89 8.87
C GLU A 4 9.61 -26.55 9.79
N ASP A 5 9.01 -27.65 9.30
CA ASP A 5 7.90 -28.32 9.97
C ASP A 5 8.28 -28.80 11.39
N GLU A 6 9.49 -29.30 11.59
CA GLU A 6 9.96 -29.78 12.89
C GLU A 6 10.09 -28.64 13.91
N GLU A 7 10.65 -27.50 13.51
CA GLU A 7 10.79 -26.32 14.37
C GLU A 7 9.43 -25.72 14.70
N ARG A 8 8.53 -25.63 13.71
CA ARG A 8 7.16 -25.14 13.89
C ARG A 8 6.39 -25.99 14.89
N ASN A 9 6.44 -27.31 14.74
CA ASN A 9 5.72 -28.24 15.62
C ASN A 9 6.29 -28.23 17.04
N ALA A 10 7.63 -28.19 17.17
CA ALA A 10 8.30 -28.08 18.45
C ALA A 10 7.99 -26.78 19.19
N LEU A 11 7.85 -25.66 18.47
CA LEU A 11 7.53 -24.36 19.07
C LEU A 11 6.06 -24.26 19.47
N LEU A 12 5.14 -24.62 18.57
CA LEU A 12 3.71 -24.33 18.74
C LEU A 12 2.99 -25.35 19.64
N GLN A 13 3.46 -26.60 19.69
CA GLN A 13 2.86 -27.67 20.51
C GLN A 13 1.34 -27.83 20.27
N LEU A 14 0.91 -27.69 19.01
CA LEU A 14 -0.49 -27.78 18.59
C LEU A 14 -0.81 -29.18 18.05
N THR A 15 -2.08 -29.54 18.07
CA THR A 15 -2.59 -30.75 17.40
C THR A 15 -2.59 -30.57 15.87
N ASP A 16 -2.61 -31.67 15.12
CA ASP A 16 -2.66 -31.65 13.65
C ASP A 16 -3.85 -30.82 13.11
N SER A 17 -5.01 -30.89 13.77
CA SER A 17 -6.19 -30.10 13.40
C SER A 17 -5.96 -28.60 13.58
N GLN A 18 -5.31 -28.21 14.68
CA GLN A 18 -5.00 -26.80 14.95
C GLN A 18 -3.92 -26.28 14.00
N ILE A 19 -2.92 -27.12 13.68
CA ILE A 19 -1.91 -26.78 12.67
C ILE A 19 -2.56 -26.56 11.30
N ALA A 20 -3.53 -27.39 10.91
CA ALA A 20 -4.28 -27.21 9.66
C ALA A 20 -5.06 -25.88 9.65
N ASP A 21 -5.67 -25.48 10.77
CA ASP A 21 -6.34 -24.18 10.90
C ASP A 21 -5.37 -23.01 10.80
N VAL A 22 -4.18 -23.12 11.41
CA VAL A 22 -3.12 -22.11 11.29
C VAL A 22 -2.62 -22.02 9.85
N ALA A 23 -2.36 -23.14 9.19
CA ALA A 23 -1.93 -23.18 7.79
C ALA A 23 -2.97 -22.51 6.86
N ARG A 24 -4.26 -22.77 7.11
CA ARG A 24 -5.34 -22.11 6.38
C ARG A 24 -5.35 -20.60 6.57
N PHE A 25 -5.06 -20.12 7.78
CA PHE A 25 -4.92 -18.68 8.05
C PHE A 25 -3.70 -18.10 7.32
N CYS A 26 -2.56 -18.77 7.41
CA CYS A 26 -1.31 -18.39 6.75
C CYS A 26 -1.49 -18.23 5.24
N ASN A 27 -2.06 -19.23 4.54
CA ASN A 27 -2.33 -19.17 3.09
C ASN A 27 -3.42 -18.15 2.71
N ARG A 28 -4.09 -17.52 3.68
CA ARG A 28 -5.05 -16.42 3.45
C ARG A 28 -4.46 -15.07 3.80
N TYR A 29 -3.40 -15.05 4.61
CA TYR A 29 -2.80 -13.82 5.08
C TYR A 29 -2.19 -13.06 3.90
N PRO A 30 -2.40 -11.73 3.78
CA PRO A 30 -1.96 -11.00 2.60
C PRO A 30 -0.43 -11.01 2.44
N ASN A 31 0.01 -11.52 1.30
CA ASN A 31 1.36 -11.33 0.77
C ASN A 31 1.25 -10.61 -0.59
N ILE A 32 1.53 -9.30 -0.58
CA ILE A 32 1.27 -8.40 -1.71
C ILE A 32 2.55 -7.62 -1.98
N GLU A 33 3.03 -7.72 -3.22
CA GLU A 33 4.09 -6.87 -3.74
C GLU A 33 3.51 -5.53 -4.18
N LEU A 34 4.16 -4.44 -3.75
CA LEU A 34 3.84 -3.08 -4.15
C LEU A 34 5.00 -2.49 -4.93
N SER A 35 4.72 -2.04 -6.15
CA SER A 35 5.60 -1.16 -6.92
C SER A 35 4.92 0.17 -7.18
N TYR A 36 5.71 1.25 -7.25
CA TYR A 36 5.17 2.58 -7.54
C TYR A 36 6.11 3.40 -8.41
N GLU A 37 5.53 4.36 -9.13
CA GLU A 37 6.23 5.28 -10.01
C GLU A 37 5.63 6.68 -9.87
N VAL A 38 6.48 7.71 -9.77
CA VAL A 38 6.07 9.10 -9.90
C VAL A 38 6.18 9.47 -11.37
N VAL A 39 5.04 9.74 -12.01
CA VAL A 39 4.97 10.05 -13.43
C VAL A 39 5.63 11.40 -13.69
N ASP A 40 6.46 11.46 -14.74
CA ASP A 40 7.16 12.67 -15.16
C ASP A 40 7.92 13.36 -14.01
N LYS A 41 8.57 12.58 -13.14
CA LYS A 41 9.23 13.04 -11.91
C LYS A 41 10.13 14.27 -12.12
N ASP A 42 10.83 14.36 -13.24
CA ASP A 42 11.74 15.45 -13.55
C ASP A 42 11.06 16.70 -14.14
N SER A 43 9.76 16.66 -14.41
CA SER A 43 9.00 17.76 -15.05
C SER A 43 7.88 18.29 -14.17
N ILE A 44 7.89 17.97 -12.87
CA ILE A 44 6.90 18.45 -11.92
C ILE A 44 7.12 19.93 -11.64
N ARG A 45 6.07 20.73 -11.78
CA ARG A 45 6.07 22.18 -11.57
C ARG A 45 5.12 22.59 -10.47
N SER A 46 5.44 23.67 -9.77
CA SER A 46 4.61 24.21 -8.69
C SER A 46 3.19 24.50 -9.18
N GLY A 47 2.18 24.08 -8.42
CA GLY A 47 0.76 24.18 -8.81
C GLY A 47 0.29 23.16 -9.85
N GLY A 48 1.21 22.40 -10.46
CA GLY A 48 0.89 21.33 -11.40
C GLY A 48 0.48 20.02 -10.70
N PRO A 49 -0.05 19.04 -11.45
CA PRO A 49 -0.40 17.74 -10.89
C PRO A 49 0.86 16.87 -10.66
N VAL A 50 0.95 16.28 -9.49
CA VAL A 50 1.85 15.15 -9.22
C VAL A 50 1.03 13.88 -9.31
N VAL A 51 1.46 12.93 -10.11
CA VAL A 51 0.78 11.64 -10.29
C VAL A 51 1.68 10.51 -9.82
N VAL A 52 1.15 9.67 -8.92
CA VAL A 52 1.81 8.45 -8.45
C VAL A 52 1.00 7.25 -8.91
N LEU A 53 1.61 6.40 -9.72
CA LEU A 53 1.04 5.13 -10.16
C LEU A 53 1.53 4.03 -9.23
N VAL A 54 0.60 3.31 -8.61
CA VAL A 54 0.86 2.18 -7.74
C VAL A 54 0.35 0.92 -8.41
N GLN A 55 1.19 -0.12 -8.45
CA GLN A 55 0.83 -1.44 -8.92
C GLN A 55 0.94 -2.42 -7.75
N LEU A 56 -0.11 -3.21 -7.57
CA LEU A 56 -0.25 -4.18 -6.49
C LEU A 56 -0.39 -5.55 -7.12
N GLU A 57 0.38 -6.51 -6.64
CA GLU A 57 0.35 -7.90 -7.10
C GLU A 57 0.37 -8.83 -5.89
N ARG A 58 -0.67 -9.65 -5.74
CA ARG A 58 -0.70 -10.72 -4.74
C ARG A 58 0.18 -11.87 -5.23
N GLU A 59 1.06 -12.36 -4.36
CA GLU A 59 1.92 -13.51 -4.68
C GLU A 59 1.15 -14.84 -4.61
N GLU A 60 0.20 -14.97 -3.68
CA GLU A 60 -0.62 -16.17 -3.53
C GLU A 60 -1.83 -16.21 -4.48
N GLU A 61 -2.21 -17.40 -4.95
CA GLU A 61 -3.39 -17.63 -5.79
C GLU A 61 -4.70 -17.72 -4.99
N VAL A 62 -4.62 -17.94 -3.67
CA VAL A 62 -5.80 -18.23 -2.84
C VAL A 62 -6.46 -16.94 -2.35
N THR A 63 -7.41 -16.44 -3.12
CA THR A 63 -8.26 -15.30 -2.71
C THR A 63 -9.52 -15.76 -1.96
N GLY A 64 -10.08 -14.85 -1.17
CA GLY A 64 -11.43 -14.99 -0.65
C GLY A 64 -11.65 -14.21 0.65
N PRO A 65 -12.70 -14.55 1.41
CA PRO A 65 -13.13 -13.77 2.56
C PRO A 65 -12.08 -13.75 3.67
N VAL A 66 -12.04 -12.64 4.41
CA VAL A 66 -11.17 -12.46 5.57
C VAL A 66 -11.46 -13.53 6.62
N ILE A 67 -10.41 -14.17 7.12
CA ILE A 67 -10.49 -15.08 8.28
C ILE A 67 -10.41 -14.23 9.55
N ALA A 68 -11.57 -13.92 10.12
CA ALA A 68 -11.71 -13.20 11.39
C ALA A 68 -12.76 -13.90 12.29
N PRO A 69 -12.39 -14.99 13.00
CA PRO A 69 -13.35 -15.84 13.72
C PRO A 69 -14.15 -15.12 14.82
N LEU A 70 -13.60 -14.03 15.35
CA LEU A 70 -14.23 -13.22 16.40
C LEU A 70 -15.06 -12.06 15.84
N PHE A 71 -15.15 -11.93 14.51
CA PHE A 71 -15.97 -10.91 13.86
C PHE A 71 -17.26 -11.56 13.31
N PRO A 72 -18.45 -11.00 13.61
CA PRO A 72 -19.72 -11.71 13.40
C PRO A 72 -20.14 -11.82 11.94
N GLN A 73 -19.65 -10.94 11.07
CA GLN A 73 -20.06 -10.88 9.66
C GLN A 73 -18.93 -11.33 8.74
N LYS A 74 -19.28 -11.94 7.62
CA LYS A 74 -18.33 -12.21 6.55
C LYS A 74 -17.82 -10.88 5.98
N ARG A 75 -16.50 -10.73 5.82
CA ARG A 75 -15.86 -9.54 5.26
C ARG A 75 -14.99 -9.90 4.06
N GLU A 76 -14.93 -8.98 3.11
CA GLU A 76 -13.94 -8.97 2.04
C GLU A 76 -12.77 -8.05 2.44
N GLU A 77 -11.59 -8.33 1.91
CA GLU A 77 -10.39 -7.52 2.15
C GLU A 77 -10.53 -6.12 1.54
N GLY A 78 -10.41 -5.09 2.37
CA GLY A 78 -10.31 -3.70 1.94
C GLY A 78 -8.91 -3.14 2.19
N TRP A 79 -8.48 -2.29 1.27
CA TRP A 79 -7.16 -1.66 1.31
C TRP A 79 -7.25 -0.16 1.11
N TRP A 80 -6.32 0.56 1.73
CA TRP A 80 -6.09 1.98 1.50
C TRP A 80 -4.69 2.18 0.92
N VAL A 81 -4.60 2.97 -0.15
CA VAL A 81 -3.34 3.55 -0.62
C VAL A 81 -3.38 5.03 -0.26
N VAL A 82 -2.38 5.50 0.48
CA VAL A 82 -2.34 6.86 1.04
C VAL A 82 -1.00 7.50 0.74
N ILE A 83 -1.00 8.76 0.33
CA ILE A 83 0.20 9.61 0.29
C ILE A 83 0.06 10.63 1.42
N GLY A 84 1.10 10.76 2.23
CA GLY A 84 1.15 11.75 3.31
C GLY A 84 2.54 12.33 3.49
N ASP A 85 2.61 13.44 4.23
CA ASP A 85 3.84 13.96 4.79
C ASP A 85 3.85 13.67 6.30
N ALA A 86 4.69 12.71 6.69
CA ALA A 86 4.81 12.27 8.08
C ALA A 86 5.36 13.37 9.01
N LYS A 87 6.14 14.33 8.50
CA LYS A 87 6.72 15.40 9.33
C LYS A 87 5.69 16.45 9.69
N SER A 88 4.82 16.81 8.75
CA SER A 88 3.74 17.79 8.97
C SER A 88 2.44 17.15 9.44
N ASN A 89 2.37 15.81 9.52
CA ASN A 89 1.16 15.06 9.83
C ASN A 89 0.00 15.39 8.86
N SER A 90 0.32 15.53 7.58
CA SER A 90 -0.63 15.90 6.54
C SER A 90 -0.96 14.71 5.65
N LEU A 91 -2.26 14.43 5.47
CA LEU A 91 -2.75 13.47 4.48
C LEU A 91 -2.97 14.21 3.15
N ILE A 92 -2.30 13.74 2.10
CA ILE A 92 -2.22 14.45 0.81
C ILE A 92 -3.18 13.84 -0.21
N SER A 93 -3.19 12.51 -0.32
CA SER A 93 -4.07 11.80 -1.26
C SER A 93 -4.39 10.42 -0.71
N ILE A 94 -5.60 9.93 -0.97
CA ILE A 94 -6.10 8.67 -0.42
C ILE A 94 -7.06 7.99 -1.38
N LYS A 95 -6.90 6.67 -1.58
CA LYS A 95 -7.84 5.84 -2.34
C LYS A 95 -8.09 4.50 -1.64
N ARG A 96 -9.36 4.11 -1.60
CA ARG A 96 -9.78 2.77 -1.17
C ARG A 96 -9.86 1.84 -2.36
N LEU A 97 -9.44 0.59 -2.18
CA LEU A 97 -9.62 -0.46 -3.18
C LEU A 97 -9.89 -1.83 -2.53
N THR A 98 -10.36 -2.75 -3.35
CA THR A 98 -10.34 -4.20 -3.09
C THR A 98 -9.32 -4.82 -4.03
N LEU A 99 -8.52 -5.77 -3.55
CA LEU A 99 -7.51 -6.45 -4.36
C LEU A 99 -7.85 -7.94 -4.50
N GLN A 100 -7.99 -8.40 -5.74
CA GLN A 100 -8.04 -9.82 -6.05
C GLN A 100 -6.60 -10.31 -6.29
N GLN A 101 -6.16 -10.42 -7.55
CA GLN A 101 -4.78 -10.77 -7.90
C GLN A 101 -3.89 -9.54 -8.13
N LYS A 102 -4.33 -8.65 -9.02
CA LYS A 102 -3.56 -7.46 -9.42
C LYS A 102 -4.45 -6.23 -9.45
N ALA A 103 -3.89 -5.07 -9.13
CA ALA A 103 -4.56 -3.79 -9.29
C ALA A 103 -3.57 -2.69 -9.68
N LYS A 104 -4.05 -1.71 -10.46
CA LYS A 104 -3.34 -0.46 -10.72
C LYS A 104 -4.14 0.69 -10.13
N VAL A 105 -3.50 1.49 -9.29
CA VAL A 105 -4.11 2.61 -8.58
C VAL A 105 -3.34 3.88 -8.94
N LYS A 106 -4.05 4.87 -9.50
CA LYS A 106 -3.50 6.20 -9.74
C LYS A 106 -3.86 7.10 -8.57
N LEU A 107 -2.89 7.69 -7.88
CA LEU A 107 -3.10 8.79 -6.94
C LEU A 107 -2.56 10.08 -7.54
N ASP A 108 -3.21 11.19 -7.23
CA ASP A 108 -2.79 12.51 -7.68
C ASP A 108 -2.98 13.56 -6.57
N PHE A 109 -2.16 14.60 -6.62
CA PHE A 109 -2.21 15.77 -5.75
C PHE A 109 -1.56 16.98 -6.43
N VAL A 110 -1.75 18.18 -5.86
CA VAL A 110 -1.16 19.41 -6.39
C VAL A 110 0.24 19.61 -5.83
N ALA A 111 1.21 19.86 -6.71
CA ALA A 111 2.59 20.14 -6.32
C ALA A 111 2.67 21.42 -5.46
N PRO A 112 3.39 21.39 -4.33
CA PRO A 112 3.57 22.56 -3.47
C PRO A 112 4.48 23.63 -4.09
N ALA A 113 4.99 24.56 -3.28
CA ALA A 113 6.02 25.50 -3.70
C ALA A 113 7.28 24.78 -4.21
N THR A 114 8.13 25.51 -4.94
CA THR A 114 9.35 24.97 -5.54
C THR A 114 10.32 24.39 -4.50
N GLY A 115 11.12 23.42 -4.93
CA GLY A 115 12.13 22.72 -4.12
C GLY A 115 11.82 21.25 -3.86
N GLY A 116 12.65 20.63 -3.02
CA GLY A 116 12.55 19.20 -2.70
C GLY A 116 11.55 18.92 -1.58
N HIS A 117 10.58 18.04 -1.87
CA HIS A 117 9.57 17.59 -0.92
C HIS A 117 9.67 16.08 -0.70
N ASN A 118 9.51 15.65 0.54
CA ASN A 118 9.53 14.23 0.91
C ASN A 118 8.13 13.80 1.33
N TYR A 119 7.70 12.67 0.80
CA TYR A 119 6.42 12.07 1.07
C TYR A 119 6.58 10.61 1.46
N THR A 120 5.51 10.07 2.01
CA THR A 120 5.41 8.67 2.36
C THR A 120 4.16 8.09 1.70
N LEU A 121 4.35 7.01 0.95
CA LEU A 121 3.30 6.16 0.42
C LEU A 121 3.01 5.06 1.44
N TYR A 122 1.77 4.96 1.88
CA TYR A 122 1.28 3.92 2.77
C TYR A 122 0.31 3.01 2.02
N PHE A 123 0.45 1.71 2.25
CA PHE A 123 -0.53 0.70 1.84
C PHE A 123 -1.03 0.00 3.09
N MET A 124 -2.31 0.15 3.42
CA MET A 124 -2.86 -0.26 4.71
C MET A 124 -4.07 -1.18 4.55
N SER A 125 -4.13 -2.22 5.39
CA SER A 125 -5.28 -3.14 5.43
C SER A 125 -6.37 -2.64 6.38
N ASP A 126 -7.63 -2.91 6.06
CA ASP A 126 -8.77 -2.72 6.98
C ASP A 126 -9.18 -3.99 7.74
N ALA A 127 -8.42 -5.08 7.56
CA ALA A 127 -8.80 -6.42 7.97
C ALA A 127 -7.69 -7.18 8.71
N TYR A 128 -6.45 -7.11 8.24
CA TYR A 128 -5.30 -7.82 8.80
C TYR A 128 -4.31 -6.84 9.43
N MET A 129 -3.61 -7.28 10.47
CA MET A 129 -2.53 -6.51 11.10
C MET A 129 -1.17 -7.02 10.62
N GLY A 130 -0.19 -6.13 10.49
CA GLY A 130 1.19 -6.50 10.15
C GLY A 130 1.46 -6.67 8.66
N CYS A 131 0.52 -6.28 7.80
CA CYS A 131 0.66 -6.28 6.33
C CYS A 131 0.67 -4.86 5.75
N ASP A 132 0.70 -3.84 6.61
CA ASP A 132 0.85 -2.45 6.18
C ASP A 132 2.28 -2.22 5.68
N GLN A 133 2.41 -1.48 4.58
CA GLN A 133 3.70 -1.18 3.95
C GLN A 133 3.91 0.33 3.85
N GLU A 134 5.15 0.78 4.03
CA GLU A 134 5.54 2.19 4.00
C GLU A 134 6.73 2.40 3.04
N TYR A 135 6.58 3.33 2.10
CA TYR A 135 7.62 3.69 1.13
C TYR A 135 7.84 5.20 1.11
N LYS A 136 9.05 5.63 1.46
CA LYS A 136 9.44 7.04 1.39
C LYS A 136 9.90 7.39 -0.02
N PHE A 137 9.41 8.50 -0.55
CA PHE A 137 9.81 9.02 -1.85
C PHE A 137 9.94 10.54 -1.81
N SER A 138 10.67 11.10 -2.77
CA SER A 138 10.88 12.53 -2.90
C SER A 138 10.51 13.02 -4.29
N VAL A 139 10.06 14.26 -4.36
CA VAL A 139 9.71 14.98 -5.57
C VAL A 139 10.45 16.31 -5.55
N ASP A 140 11.09 16.67 -6.68
CA ASP A 140 11.70 17.98 -6.86
C ASP A 140 10.76 18.84 -7.71
N VAL A 141 10.25 19.92 -7.12
CA VAL A 141 9.24 20.77 -7.75
C VAL A 141 9.91 21.99 -8.38
N LYS A 142 9.76 22.12 -9.70
CA LYS A 142 10.31 23.22 -10.50
C LYS A 142 9.38 24.43 -10.52
N GLU A 143 9.92 25.58 -10.94
CA GLU A 143 9.15 26.81 -11.10
C GLU A 143 7.97 26.61 -12.06
N ALA A 144 6.85 27.27 -11.73
CA ALA A 144 5.74 27.38 -12.66
C ALA A 144 6.22 28.11 -13.92
N GLU A 145 5.67 27.72 -15.08
CA GLU A 145 5.89 28.50 -16.29
C GLU A 145 5.29 29.89 -16.05
N THR A 146 6.11 30.92 -16.13
CA THR A 146 5.60 32.28 -16.26
C THR A 146 5.09 32.37 -17.68
N ASP A 147 3.78 32.51 -17.87
CA ASP A 147 3.24 32.98 -19.14
C ASP A 147 3.84 34.36 -19.38
N SER A 148 4.95 34.41 -20.12
CA SER A 148 5.49 35.63 -20.69
C SER A 148 4.60 36.05 -21.87
N ASP A 149 3.32 36.24 -21.61
CA ASP A 149 2.40 37.01 -22.44
C ASP A 149 2.33 38.40 -21.83
N SER A 150 3.28 39.26 -22.22
CA SER A 150 3.26 40.69 -21.94
C SER A 150 3.96 41.43 -23.08
N ASP A 151 3.12 41.89 -24.01
CA ASP A 151 3.26 42.95 -25.03
C ASP A 151 4.37 42.88 -26.11
#